data_AF-W8EY87-F1
#
_entry.id   AF-W8EY87-F1
#
_cell.length_a   1.000
_cell.length_b   1.000
_cell.length_c   1.000
_cell.angle_alpha   90.00
_cell.angle_beta   90.00
_cell.angle_gamma   90.00
#
_symmetry.space_group_name_H-M   'P 1'
#
loop_
_entity.id
_entity.type
_entity.pdbx_description
1 polymer ?
#
loop_
_entity_poly.entity_id
_entity_poly.type
_entity_poly.pdbx_seq_one_letter_code
_entity_poly.pdbx_strand_id
1 'polypeptide(L)'
;MNEAQTYLRRTWPFLLFNSLSIMQQNVGSLERGIRILLGATLAALLVGRNLLPPALQLWVAALVVPVALVLLGTGILGYCPLYALFGLNTHHPPRV
;
A
#
# COMPACT_ATOMS: atom_id res chain seq x y z
N MET A 1 28.12 23.90 -6.50
CA MET A 1 28.13 22.45 -6.83
C MET A 1 29.57 22.06 -7.05
N ASN A 2 30.10 21.18 -6.20
CA ASN A 2 31.51 20.77 -6.19
C ASN A 2 31.75 19.59 -7.14
N GLU A 3 32.80 19.69 -7.94
CA GLU A 3 33.16 18.74 -9.02
C GLU A 3 33.25 17.28 -8.58
N ALA A 4 33.55 17.03 -7.31
CA ALA A 4 33.58 15.70 -6.70
C ALA A 4 32.23 14.95 -6.80
N GLN A 5 31.11 15.65 -6.74
CA GLN A 5 29.77 15.04 -6.83
C GLN A 5 29.45 14.54 -8.25
N THR A 6 29.99 15.20 -9.27
CA THR A 6 29.76 14.86 -10.68
C THR A 6 30.54 13.62 -11.10
N TYR A 7 31.72 13.41 -10.51
CA TYR A 7 32.58 12.26 -10.84
C TYR A 7 32.01 10.93 -10.29
N LEU A 8 31.46 10.95 -9.08
CA LEU A 8 30.88 9.78 -8.41
C LEU A 8 29.63 9.23 -9.12
N ARG A 9 28.90 10.08 -9.87
CA ARG A 9 27.74 9.64 -10.68
C ARG A 9 28.13 8.92 -11.97
N ARG A 10 29.34 9.13 -12.48
CA ARG A 10 29.75 8.65 -13.81
C ARG A 10 30.48 7.31 -13.78
N THR A 11 31.11 6.97 -12.65
CA THR A 11 32.00 5.80 -12.53
C THR A 11 31.40 4.63 -11.78
N TRP A 12 30.19 4.75 -11.23
CA TRP A 12 29.54 3.63 -10.57
C TRP A 12 29.01 2.63 -11.61
N PRO A 13 29.28 1.32 -11.49
CA PRO A 13 28.61 0.34 -12.31
C PRO A 13 27.11 0.39 -11.96
N PHE A 14 26.28 0.65 -12.97
CA PHE A 14 24.81 0.71 -12.89
C PHE A 14 24.14 -0.49 -12.17
N LEU A 15 24.90 -1.55 -11.88
CA LEU A 15 24.44 -2.83 -11.35
C LEU A 15 24.34 -2.90 -9.82
N LEU A 16 24.92 -1.97 -9.06
CA LEU A 16 24.80 -1.96 -7.59
C LEU A 16 23.67 -1.04 -7.07
N PHE A 17 23.17 -0.12 -7.90
CA PHE A 17 22.15 0.85 -7.49
C PHE A 17 20.71 0.33 -7.64
N ASN A 18 20.50 -0.74 -8.41
CA ASN A 18 19.17 -1.25 -8.73
C ASN A 18 18.61 -2.26 -7.71
N SER A 19 19.43 -2.72 -6.75
CA SER A 19 19.03 -3.76 -5.78
C SER A 19 18.35 -3.23 -4.51
N LEU A 20 18.04 -1.94 -4.45
CA LEU A 20 17.16 -1.35 -3.45
C LEU A 20 15.97 -0.73 -4.19
N SER A 21 15.14 -1.57 -4.79
CA SER A 21 13.82 -1.16 -5.26
C SER A 21 13.00 -0.77 -4.03
N ILE A 22 13.10 0.50 -3.64
CA ILE A 22 12.06 1.16 -2.85
C ILE A 22 10.77 0.87 -3.63
N MET A 23 9.88 0.07 -3.02
CA MET A 23 8.58 -0.26 -3.60
C MET A 23 7.96 1.03 -4.11
N GLN A 24 7.77 1.11 -5.44
CA GLN A 24 7.26 2.31 -6.08
C GLN A 24 5.87 2.57 -5.54
N GLN A 25 5.73 3.61 -4.71
CA GLN A 25 4.44 3.95 -4.13
C GLN A 25 3.50 4.42 -5.24
N ASN A 26 2.35 3.76 -5.40
CA ASN A 26 1.36 4.12 -6.42
C ASN A 26 0.03 4.61 -5.82
N VAL A 27 -0.11 4.57 -4.49
CA VAL A 27 -1.26 5.07 -3.75
C VAL A 27 -0.89 6.34 -2.98
N GLY A 28 -1.64 7.42 -3.24
CA GLY A 28 -1.52 8.71 -2.55
C GLY A 28 -1.85 8.66 -1.06
N SER A 29 -1.41 9.67 -0.30
CA SER A 29 -1.60 9.73 1.17
C SER A 29 -3.06 9.74 1.59
N LEU A 30 -3.91 10.48 0.86
CA LEU A 30 -5.35 10.53 1.10
C LEU A 30 -6.00 9.14 0.97
N GLU A 31 -5.75 8.45 -0.13
CA GLU A 31 -6.29 7.10 -0.36
C GLU A 31 -5.76 6.07 0.62
N ARG A 32 -4.49 6.17 1.02
CA ARG A 32 -3.94 5.34 2.10
C ARG A 32 -4.70 5.56 3.41
N GLY A 33 -4.97 6.81 3.78
CA GLY A 33 -5.76 7.15 4.96
C GLY A 33 -7.16 6.54 4.92
N ILE A 34 -7.87 6.67 3.80
CA ILE A 34 -9.21 6.10 3.60
C ILE A 34 -9.18 4.56 3.72
N ARG A 35 -8.21 3.91 3.06
CA ARG A 35 -8.06 2.44 3.10
C ARG A 35 -7.77 1.92 4.50
N ILE A 36 -6.89 2.60 5.23
CA ILE A 36 -6.57 2.26 6.62
C ILE A 36 -7.80 2.44 7.50
N LEU A 37 -8.52 3.55 7.37
CA LEU A 37 -9.71 3.84 8.15
C LEU A 37 -10.82 2.79 7.93
N LEU A 38 -11.13 2.50 6.67
CA LEU A 38 -12.15 1.50 6.32
C LEU A 38 -11.72 0.10 6.75
N GLY A 39 -10.46 -0.28 6.48
CA GLY A 39 -9.91 -1.57 6.88
C GLY A 39 -9.91 -1.77 8.39
N ALA A 40 -9.54 -0.74 9.16
CA ALA A 40 -9.58 -0.77 10.62
C ALA A 40 -11.01 -0.87 11.16
N THR A 41 -11.96 -0.16 10.54
CA THR A 41 -13.39 -0.24 10.91
C THR A 41 -13.92 -1.65 10.69
N LEU A 42 -13.63 -2.27 9.54
CA LEU A 42 -14.01 -3.66 9.28
C LEU A 42 -13.32 -4.63 10.24
N ALA A 43 -12.04 -4.41 10.56
CA ALA A 43 -11.32 -5.22 11.53
C ALA A 43 -11.94 -5.13 12.93
N ALA A 44 -12.41 -3.95 13.36
CA ALA A 44 -13.13 -3.79 14.62
C ALA A 44 -14.46 -4.57 14.63
N LEU A 45 -15.21 -4.57 13.54
CA LEU A 45 -16.44 -5.37 13.40
C LEU A 45 -16.16 -6.88 13.49
N LEU A 46 -15.01 -7.35 13.00
CA LEU A 46 -14.62 -8.76 13.10
C LEU A 46 -14.40 -9.24 14.53
N VAL A 47 -14.03 -8.35 15.46
CA VAL A 47 -13.88 -8.68 16.89
C VAL A 47 -15.25 -8.98 17.51
N GLY A 48 -16.28 -8.23 17.13
CA GLY A 48 -17.66 -8.43 17.59
C GLY A 48 -18.42 -9.57 16.89
N ARG A 49 -17.80 -10.28 15.93
CA ARG A 49 -18.51 -11.20 15.04
C ARG A 49 -19.22 -12.36 15.76
N ASN A 50 -18.74 -12.75 16.93
CA ASN A 50 -19.29 -13.85 17.73
C ASN A 50 -20.69 -13.53 18.28
N LEU A 51 -21.10 -12.25 18.27
CA LEU A 51 -22.43 -11.81 18.65
C LEU A 51 -23.46 -11.97 17.52
N LEU A 52 -23.02 -12.28 16.29
CA LEU A 52 -23.92 -12.48 15.16
C LEU A 52 -24.47 -13.92 15.12
N PRO A 53 -25.67 -14.13 14.53
CA PRO A 53 -26.20 -15.44 14.22
C PRO A 53 -25.21 -16.30 13.42
N PRO A 54 -25.19 -17.64 13.59
CA PRO A 54 -24.23 -18.54 12.93
C PRO A 54 -24.21 -18.40 11.40
N ALA A 55 -25.37 -18.18 10.78
CA ALA A 55 -25.49 -17.98 9.34
C ALA A 55 -24.70 -16.75 8.86
N LEU A 56 -24.67 -15.67 9.65
CA LEU A 56 -23.96 -14.43 9.33
C LEU A 56 -22.46 -14.52 9.62
N GLN A 57 -22.03 -15.37 10.56
CA GLN A 57 -20.61 -15.55 10.87
C GLN A 57 -19.82 -16.10 9.66
N LEU A 58 -20.42 -17.02 8.90
CA LEU A 58 -19.85 -17.56 7.66
C LEU A 58 -19.64 -16.47 6.60
N TRP A 59 -20.64 -15.62 6.38
CA TRP A 59 -20.52 -14.49 5.43
C TRP A 59 -19.44 -13.49 5.84
N VAL A 60 -19.36 -13.17 7.13
CA VAL A 60 -18.33 -12.30 7.68
C VAL A 60 -16.93 -12.89 7.47
N ALA A 61 -16.74 -14.17 7.74
CA ALA A 61 -15.46 -14.85 7.54
C ALA A 61 -15.05 -14.91 6.06
N ALA A 62 -16.00 -15.23 5.16
CA ALA A 62 -15.72 -15.41 3.74
C ALA A 62 -15.46 -14.10 2.98
N LEU A 63 -16.13 -13.00 3.37
CA LEU A 63 -16.08 -11.75 2.62
C LEU A 63 -15.37 -10.60 3.36
N VAL A 64 -15.74 -10.37 4.62
CA VAL A 64 -15.29 -9.18 5.35
C VAL A 64 -13.81 -9.29 5.73
N VAL A 65 -13.36 -10.47 6.13
CA VAL A 65 -11.95 -10.72 6.47
C VAL A 65 -11.00 -10.41 5.30
N PRO A 66 -11.14 -11.01 4.10
CA PRO A 66 -10.22 -10.72 3.01
C PRO A 66 -10.28 -9.26 2.55
N VAL A 67 -11.47 -8.63 2.54
CA VAL A 67 -11.60 -7.21 2.18
C VAL A 67 -10.85 -6.31 3.17
N ALA A 68 -10.99 -6.56 4.48
CA ALA A 68 -10.29 -5.79 5.50
C ALA A 68 -8.76 -5.92 5.35
N LEU A 69 -8.26 -7.14 5.10
CA LEU A 69 -6.84 -7.39 4.88
C LEU A 69 -6.30 -6.68 3.64
N VAL A 70 -7.03 -6.72 2.52
CA VAL A 70 -6.60 -6.05 1.28
C VAL A 70 -6.57 -4.54 1.47
N LEU A 71 -7.59 -3.96 2.12
CA LEU A 71 -7.63 -2.51 2.41
C LEU A 71 -6.46 -2.09 3.31
N LEU A 72 -6.26 -2.78 4.43
CA LEU A 72 -5.15 -2.48 5.34
C LEU A 72 -3.80 -2.68 4.68
N GLY A 73 -3.59 -3.81 4.00
CA GLY A 73 -2.32 -4.11 3.33
C GLY A 73 -1.98 -3.07 2.27
N THR A 74 -2.91 -2.74 1.38
CA THR A 74 -2.68 -1.73 0.33
C THR A 74 -2.52 -0.32 0.89
N GLY A 75 -3.25 0.02 1.96
CA GLY A 75 -3.10 1.31 2.64
C GLY A 75 -1.76 1.47 3.37
N ILE A 76 -1.31 0.43 4.09
CA ILE A 76 -0.04 0.43 4.82
C ILE A 76 1.14 0.45 3.85
N LEU A 77 1.16 -0.47 2.87
CA LEU A 77 2.25 -0.58 1.90
C LEU A 77 2.29 0.60 0.93
N GLY A 78 1.17 1.30 0.72
CA GLY A 78 1.08 2.39 -0.27
C GLY A 78 1.22 1.90 -1.72
N TYR A 79 1.10 0.59 -1.93
CA TYR A 79 1.18 -0.07 -3.21
C TYR A 79 -0.04 -0.97 -3.42
N CYS A 80 -0.72 -0.78 -4.54
CA CYS A 80 -1.79 -1.64 -5.02
C CYS A 80 -1.33 -2.35 -6.31
N PRO A 81 -1.19 -3.69 -6.32
CA PRO A 81 -0.80 -4.44 -7.52
C PRO A 81 -1.76 -4.21 -8.69
N LEU A 82 -3.05 -3.98 -8.40
CA LEU A 82 -4.07 -3.72 -9.41
C LEU A 82 -3.81 -2.38 -10.12
N TYR A 83 -3.41 -1.34 -9.37
CA TYR A 83 -3.04 -0.06 -9.97
C TYR A 83 -1.77 -0.19 -10.81
N ALA A 84 -0.79 -0.96 -10.36
CA ALA A 84 0.40 -1.25 -11.15
C ALA A 84 0.07 -1.98 -12.46
N LEU A 85 -0.86 -2.95 -12.42
CA LEU A 85 -1.31 -3.68 -13.61
C LEU A 85 -2.00 -2.77 -14.64
N PHE A 86 -2.74 -1.77 -14.18
CA PHE A 86 -3.41 -0.77 -15.03
C PHE A 86 -2.58 0.49 -15.29
N GLY A 87 -1.34 0.58 -14.80
CA GLY A 87 -0.50 1.78 -14.94
C GLY A 87 -1.02 3.02 -14.22
N LEU A 88 -1.87 2.86 -13.20
CA LEU A 88 -2.45 3.94 -12.42
C LEU A 88 -1.51 4.35 -11.28
N ASN A 89 -1.39 5.66 -11.03
CA ASN A 89 -0.65 6.20 -9.91
C ASN A 89 -1.34 7.47 -9.39
N THR A 90 -1.69 7.47 -8.11
CA THR A 90 -2.33 8.61 -7.42
C THR A 90 -1.39 9.27 -6.42
N HIS A 91 -0.18 8.74 -6.29
CA HIS A 91 0.88 9.33 -5.51
C HIS A 91 1.55 10.45 -6.31
N HIS A 92 1.25 11.70 -5.94
CA HIS A 92 1.92 12.88 -6.46
C HIS A 92 2.81 13.48 -5.37
N PRO A 93 4.15 13.36 -5.46
CA PRO A 93 5.04 14.05 -4.55
C PRO A 93 4.89 15.58 -4.73
N PRO A 94 5.02 16.37 -3.65
CA PRO A 94 5.02 17.82 -3.76
C PRO A 94 6.08 18.27 -4.77
N ARG A 95 5.70 19.16 -5.70
CA ARG A 95 6.66 19.81 -6.60
C ARG A 95 7.35 20.92 -5.81
N VAL A 96 8.61 20.72 -5.44
CA VAL A 96 9.50 21.73 -4.86
C VAL A 96 10.23 22.51 -5.95
#